data_AF-A0A944DH33-F1
#
_entry.id   AF-A0A944DH33-F1
#
_cell.length_a   1.000
_cell.length_b   1.000
_cell.length_c   1.000
_cell.angle_alpha   90.00
_cell.angle_beta   90.00
_cell.angle_gamma   90.00
#
_symmetry.space_group_name_H-M   'P 1'
#
loop_
_entity.id
_entity.type
_entity.pdbx_description
1 polymer ?
#
loop_
_entity_poly.entity_id
_entity_poly.type
_entity_poly.pdbx_seq_one_letter_code
_entity_poly.pdbx_strand_id
1 'polypeptide(L)'
;TLLHQYGSAGFDAFVTHLYDMGKVFAAKIVEHPNFELALAPQTNIVCFRYVAPGLDLAALNILNEQLRTALVQEGDFYIVQTKLRGTHYLRVTIMNPKTTEEHITELLKHLKKLSVPMLEKRPSHINQ
;
A
#
# COMPACT_ATOMS: atom_id res chain seq x y z
N THR A 1 -2.81 25.17 -16.87
CA THR A 1 -3.08 23.72 -16.74
C THR A 1 -1.92 22.94 -17.34
N LEU A 2 -1.62 21.72 -16.89
CA LEU A 2 -0.54 20.88 -17.45
C LEU A 2 -0.59 20.78 -18.98
N LEU A 3 -1.80 20.70 -19.55
CA LEU A 3 -2.04 20.75 -21.01
C LEU A 3 -1.51 22.03 -21.69
N HIS A 4 -1.65 23.17 -21.03
CA HIS A 4 -1.19 24.48 -21.54
C HIS A 4 0.33 24.67 -21.40
N GLN A 5 0.96 23.92 -20.49
CA GLN A 5 2.37 24.06 -20.13
C GLN A 5 3.27 23.05 -20.85
N TYR A 6 2.73 21.88 -21.21
CA TYR A 6 3.49 20.78 -21.85
C TYR A 6 2.84 20.19 -23.11
N GLY A 7 1.67 20.70 -23.52
CA GLY A 7 0.90 20.13 -24.64
C GLY A 7 0.30 18.76 -24.33
N SER A 8 -0.35 18.15 -25.33
CA SER A 8 -0.92 16.79 -25.21
C SER A 8 0.15 15.72 -24.97
N ALA A 9 1.29 15.81 -25.67
CA ALA A 9 2.37 14.84 -25.55
C ALA A 9 2.99 14.76 -24.15
N GLY A 10 3.16 15.91 -23.47
CA GLY A 10 3.67 15.91 -22.09
C GLY A 10 2.64 15.41 -21.06
N PHE A 11 1.35 15.57 -21.35
CA PHE A 11 0.29 14.98 -20.53
C PHE A 11 0.23 13.45 -20.68
N ASP A 12 0.35 12.94 -21.91
CA ASP A 12 0.37 11.49 -22.17
C ASP A 12 1.58 10.82 -21.50
N ALA A 13 2.77 11.42 -21.61
CA ALA A 13 3.96 10.93 -20.93
C ALA A 13 3.80 10.91 -19.40
N PHE A 14 3.17 11.95 -18.84
CA PHE A 14 2.87 12.03 -17.41
C PHE A 14 1.92 10.91 -16.95
N VAL A 15 0.80 10.71 -17.65
CA VAL A 15 -0.15 9.64 -17.31
C VAL A 15 0.52 8.27 -17.44
N THR A 16 1.26 8.04 -18.52
CA THR A 16 1.99 6.78 -18.75
C THR A 16 2.95 6.47 -17.61
N HIS A 17 3.73 7.46 -17.17
CA HIS A 17 4.66 7.30 -16.06
C HIS A 17 3.96 6.90 -14.75
N LEU A 18 2.83 7.53 -14.42
CA LEU A 18 2.07 7.18 -13.20
C LEU A 18 1.50 5.76 -13.27
N TYR A 19 1.04 5.33 -14.45
CA TYR A 19 0.58 3.95 -14.68
C TYR A 19 1.72 2.95 -14.51
N ASP A 20 2.90 3.24 -15.06
CA ASP A 20 4.06 2.36 -14.95
C ASP A 20 4.56 2.27 -13.51
N MET A 21 4.52 3.36 -12.74
CA MET A 21 4.79 3.31 -11.30
C MET A 21 3.79 2.44 -10.53
N GLY A 22 2.52 2.39 -10.95
CA GLY A 22 1.54 1.45 -10.39
C GLY A 22 1.98 -0.02 -10.58
N LYS A 23 2.51 -0.35 -11.76
CA LYS A 23 3.04 -1.70 -12.06
C LYS A 23 4.30 -2.01 -11.24
N VAL A 24 5.23 -1.06 -11.14
CA VAL A 24 6.44 -1.19 -10.32
C VAL A 24 6.07 -1.45 -8.86
N PHE A 25 5.09 -0.72 -8.33
CA PHE A 25 4.61 -0.95 -6.97
C PHE A 25 4.03 -2.36 -6.80
N ALA A 26 3.17 -2.80 -7.73
CA ALA A 26 2.65 -4.17 -7.66
C ALA A 26 3.75 -5.23 -7.71
N ALA A 27 4.78 -5.07 -8.54
CA ALA A 27 5.91 -5.98 -8.59
C ALA A 27 6.63 -6.05 -7.23
N LYS A 28 6.92 -4.90 -6.60
CA LYS A 28 7.52 -4.84 -5.26
C LYS A 28 6.68 -5.50 -4.18
N ILE A 29 5.36 -5.42 -4.26
CA ILE A 29 4.48 -6.10 -3.31
C ILE A 29 4.61 -7.62 -3.45
N VAL A 30 4.61 -8.13 -4.68
CA VAL A 30 4.72 -9.58 -4.95
C VAL A 30 6.08 -10.15 -4.53
N GLU A 31 7.16 -9.35 -4.57
CA GLU A 31 8.49 -9.73 -4.06
C GLU A 31 8.54 -9.90 -2.53
N HIS A 32 7.51 -9.48 -1.80
CA HIS A 32 7.49 -9.52 -0.35
C HIS A 32 6.41 -10.46 0.21
N PRO A 33 6.79 -11.52 0.93
CA PRO A 33 5.84 -12.53 1.42
C PRO A 33 4.88 -12.00 2.50
N ASN A 34 5.19 -10.86 3.12
CA ASN A 34 4.32 -10.21 4.10
C ASN A 34 3.30 -9.26 3.47
N PHE A 35 3.22 -9.19 2.15
CA PHE A 35 2.24 -8.36 1.46
C PHE A 35 1.48 -9.16 0.41
N GLU A 36 0.24 -8.77 0.19
CA GLU A 36 -0.65 -9.37 -0.78
C GLU A 36 -1.36 -8.27 -1.56
N LEU A 37 -1.41 -8.39 -2.89
CA LEU A 37 -2.21 -7.52 -3.76
C LEU A 37 -3.69 -7.92 -3.70
N ALA A 38 -4.58 -6.93 -3.62
CA ALA A 38 -6.01 -7.15 -3.78
C ALA A 38 -6.37 -7.61 -5.20
N LEU A 39 -5.73 -6.97 -6.18
CA LEU A 39 -5.83 -7.23 -7.61
C LEU A 39 -4.61 -6.63 -8.31
N ALA A 40 -4.27 -7.15 -9.48
CA ALA A 40 -3.26 -6.52 -10.34
C ALA A 40 -3.74 -5.11 -10.73
N PRO A 41 -2.92 -4.06 -10.54
CA PRO A 41 -3.34 -2.69 -10.83
C PRO A 41 -3.53 -2.50 -12.34
N GLN A 42 -4.63 -1.87 -12.71
CA GLN A 42 -4.91 -1.46 -14.08
C GLN A 42 -4.58 0.02 -14.33
N THR A 43 -4.20 0.75 -13.27
CA THR A 43 -3.92 2.19 -13.26
C THR A 43 -2.83 2.53 -12.25
N ASN A 44 -2.66 3.81 -11.92
CA ASN A 44 -1.81 4.31 -10.83
C ASN A 44 -2.38 4.07 -9.41
N ILE A 45 -3.43 3.25 -9.27
CA ILE A 45 -4.03 2.88 -7.99
C ILE A 45 -3.63 1.45 -7.64
N VAL A 46 -2.98 1.29 -6.49
CA VAL A 46 -2.55 -0.02 -5.97
C VAL A 46 -3.25 -0.29 -4.64
N CYS A 47 -3.93 -1.44 -4.57
CA CYS A 47 -4.60 -1.93 -3.36
C CYS A 47 -3.89 -3.19 -2.88
N PHE A 48 -3.47 -3.19 -1.62
CA PHE A 48 -2.69 -4.27 -1.03
C PHE A 48 -2.91 -4.36 0.48
N ARG A 49 -2.45 -5.43 1.10
CA ARG A 49 -2.55 -5.61 2.56
C ARG A 49 -1.28 -6.26 3.09
N TYR A 50 -1.00 -6.01 4.36
CA TYR A 50 -0.03 -6.79 5.12
C TYR A 50 -0.64 -8.14 5.51
N VAL A 51 0.13 -9.21 5.35
CA VAL A 51 -0.21 -10.58 5.73
C VAL A 51 0.84 -11.13 6.69
N ALA A 52 0.37 -11.85 7.70
CA ALA A 52 1.20 -12.53 8.69
C ALA A 52 0.72 -13.99 8.84
N PRO A 53 1.62 -14.98 8.86
CA PRO A 53 1.24 -16.37 9.12
C PRO A 53 0.49 -16.51 10.44
N GLY A 54 -0.53 -17.37 10.46
CA GLY A 54 -1.30 -17.68 11.68
C GLY A 54 -2.40 -16.67 12.05
N LEU A 55 -2.60 -15.61 11.26
CA LEU A 55 -3.73 -14.69 11.45
C LEU A 55 -4.90 -15.03 10.52
N ASP A 56 -6.11 -15.03 11.10
CA ASP A 56 -7.35 -15.13 10.33
C ASP A 56 -7.70 -13.80 9.61
N LEU A 57 -8.78 -13.82 8.83
CA LEU A 57 -9.19 -12.63 8.07
C LEU A 57 -9.55 -11.43 8.98
N ALA A 58 -10.22 -11.67 10.10
CA ALA A 58 -10.63 -10.60 11.01
C ALA A 58 -9.41 -9.96 11.69
N ALA A 59 -8.48 -10.79 12.14
CA ALA A 59 -7.18 -10.43 12.67
C ALA A 59 -6.35 -9.59 11.70
N LEU A 60 -6.27 -10.03 10.44
CA LEU A 60 -5.55 -9.32 9.40
C LEU A 60 -6.24 -7.99 9.05
N ASN A 61 -7.56 -7.92 9.09
CA ASN A 61 -8.31 -6.68 8.87
C ASN A 61 -7.97 -5.63 9.94
N ILE A 62 -8.01 -6.02 11.21
CA ILE A 62 -7.64 -5.15 12.35
C ILE A 62 -6.18 -4.68 12.20
N LEU A 63 -5.27 -5.59 11.89
CA LEU A 63 -3.86 -5.27 11.70
C LEU A 63 -3.66 -4.21 10.60
N ASN A 64 -4.33 -4.35 9.46
CA ASN A 64 -4.20 -3.39 8.36
C ASN A 64 -4.81 -2.01 8.69
N GLU A 65 -5.90 -1.97 9.44
CA GLU A 65 -6.48 -0.72 9.94
C GLU A 65 -5.56 0.00 10.94
N GLN A 66 -4.92 -0.76 11.84
CA GLN A 66 -3.93 -0.25 12.79
C GLN A 66 -2.67 0.26 12.07
N LEU A 67 -2.15 -0.51 11.11
CA LEU A 67 -1.00 -0.11 10.29
C LEU A 67 -1.27 1.21 9.56
N ARG A 68 -2.44 1.33 8.92
CA ARG A 68 -2.85 2.58 8.25
C ARG A 68 -2.87 3.74 9.24
N THR A 69 -3.45 3.53 10.41
CA THR A 69 -3.59 4.57 11.43
C THR A 69 -2.23 5.04 11.94
N ALA A 70 -1.36 4.10 12.31
CA ALA A 70 -0.02 4.40 12.79
C ALA A 70 0.82 5.13 11.73
N LEU A 71 0.81 4.65 10.48
CA LEU A 71 1.57 5.26 9.40
C LEU A 71 1.15 6.72 9.14
N VAL A 72 -0.15 7.00 9.15
CA VAL A 72 -0.67 8.36 8.95
C VAL A 72 -0.41 9.26 10.16
N GLN A 73 -0.34 8.71 11.36
CA GLN A 73 0.00 9.46 12.58
C GLN A 73 1.49 9.85 12.62
N GLU A 74 2.39 9.02 12.09
CA GLU A 74 3.82 9.36 11.97
C GLU A 74 4.08 10.46 10.93
N GLY A 75 3.22 10.58 9.91
CA GLY A 75 3.20 11.73 9.00
C GLY A 75 4.13 11.63 7.79
N ASP A 76 5.04 10.65 7.75
CA ASP A 76 5.97 10.44 6.63
C ASP A 76 5.26 9.98 5.34
N PHE A 77 4.16 9.24 5.49
CA PHE A 77 3.39 8.70 4.38
C PHE A 77 1.89 8.91 4.57
N TYR A 78 1.21 9.31 3.50
CA TYR A 78 -0.23 9.40 3.48
C TYR A 78 -0.83 8.30 2.61
N ILE A 79 -1.52 7.34 3.23
CA ILE A 79 -2.26 6.28 2.54
C ILE A 79 -3.70 6.22 3.05
N VAL A 80 -4.60 5.72 2.20
CA VAL A 80 -6.00 5.48 2.55
C VAL A 80 -6.25 3.98 2.66
N GLN A 81 -7.46 3.61 3.10
CA GLN A 81 -7.90 2.23 3.15
C GLN A 81 -9.20 2.04 2.39
N THR A 82 -9.47 0.81 1.98
CA THR A 82 -10.71 0.41 1.32
C THR A 82 -11.15 -0.98 1.79
N LYS A 83 -12.43 -1.31 1.63
CA LYS A 83 -12.97 -2.64 1.92
C LYS A 83 -13.47 -3.26 0.63
N LEU A 84 -12.98 -4.45 0.30
CA LEU A 84 -13.44 -5.25 -0.83
C LEU A 84 -13.95 -6.59 -0.28
N ARG A 85 -15.25 -6.86 -0.46
CA ARG A 85 -15.91 -8.10 0.00
C ARG A 85 -15.60 -8.45 1.48
N GLY A 86 -15.61 -7.44 2.36
CA GLY A 86 -15.32 -7.62 3.79
C GLY A 86 -13.82 -7.67 4.15
N THR A 87 -12.92 -7.63 3.17
CA THR A 87 -11.46 -7.61 3.40
C THR A 87 -10.93 -6.17 3.36
N HIS A 88 -10.12 -5.80 4.35
CA HIS A 88 -9.47 -4.48 4.40
C HIS A 88 -8.17 -4.48 3.63
N TYR A 89 -8.02 -3.45 2.79
CA TYR A 89 -6.82 -3.19 2.02
C TYR A 89 -6.36 -1.75 2.25
N LEU A 90 -5.05 -1.57 2.28
CA LEU A 90 -4.37 -0.30 2.08
C LEU A 90 -4.47 0.08 0.61
N ARG A 91 -4.67 1.37 0.33
CA ARG A 91 -4.75 1.90 -1.04
C ARG A 91 -3.86 3.11 -1.19
N VAL A 92 -3.05 3.08 -2.25
CA VAL A 92 -2.22 4.19 -2.68
C VAL A 92 -2.60 4.60 -4.09
N THR A 93 -2.73 5.91 -4.31
CA THR A 93 -2.86 6.50 -5.64
C THR A 93 -1.59 7.28 -5.92
N ILE A 94 -0.81 6.84 -6.90
CA ILE A 94 0.45 7.50 -7.27
C ILE A 94 0.10 8.70 -8.16
N MET A 95 0.02 9.89 -7.58
CA MET A 95 -0.29 11.14 -8.29
C MET A 95 0.91 12.07 -8.43
N ASN A 96 1.94 11.88 -7.60
CA ASN A 96 3.12 12.72 -7.62
C ASN A 96 4.13 12.14 -8.61
N PRO A 97 4.50 12.87 -9.69
CA PRO A 97 5.47 12.40 -10.68
C PRO A 97 6.90 12.27 -10.12
N LYS A 98 7.16 12.80 -8.92
CA LYS A 98 8.43 12.63 -8.22
C LYS A 98 8.45 11.38 -7.33
N THR A 99 7.37 10.61 -7.27
CA THR A 99 7.37 9.32 -6.59
C THR A 99 8.26 8.36 -7.37
N THR A 100 9.20 7.73 -6.66
CA THR A 100 10.17 6.80 -7.22
C THR A 100 10.01 5.43 -6.56
N GLU A 101 10.70 4.43 -7.11
CA GLU A 101 10.74 3.07 -6.55
C GLU A 101 11.31 3.03 -5.12
N GLU A 102 12.24 3.93 -4.79
CA GLU A 102 12.80 4.06 -3.44
C GLU A 102 11.71 4.47 -2.43
N HIS A 103 10.82 5.40 -2.80
CA HIS A 103 9.71 5.81 -1.94
C HIS A 103 8.74 4.64 -1.69
N ILE A 104 8.50 3.81 -2.70
CA ILE A 104 7.68 2.59 -2.56
C ILE A 104 8.36 1.60 -1.60
N THR A 105 9.67 1.39 -1.78
CA THR A 105 10.45 0.48 -0.95
C THR A 105 10.48 0.92 0.51
N GLU A 106 10.68 2.22 0.77
CA GLU A 106 10.66 2.77 2.12
C GLU A 106 9.25 2.69 2.74
N LEU A 107 8.17 2.92 1.98
CA LEU A 107 6.81 2.71 2.46
C LEU A 107 6.59 1.26 2.94
N LEU A 108 6.97 0.27 2.15
CA LEU A 108 6.80 -1.15 2.50
C LEU A 108 7.65 -1.55 3.71
N LYS A 109 8.87 -1.01 3.80
CA LYS A 109 9.74 -1.19 4.96
C LYS A 109 9.16 -0.53 6.22
N HIS A 110 8.56 0.65 6.09
CA HIS A 110 7.92 1.33 7.21
C HIS A 110 6.72 0.53 7.74
N LEU A 111 5.85 0.07 6.84
CA LEU A 111 4.72 -0.80 7.20
C LEU A 111 5.19 -2.09 7.91
N LYS A 112 6.27 -2.71 7.43
CA LYS A 112 6.89 -3.87 8.11
C LYS A 112 7.37 -3.50 9.52
N LYS A 113 8.08 -2.38 9.68
CA LYS A 113 8.56 -1.92 10.99
C LYS A 113 7.40 -1.69 11.97
N LEU A 114 6.33 -1.05 11.52
CA LEU A 114 5.13 -0.81 12.33
C LEU A 114 4.40 -2.11 12.72
N SER A 115 4.47 -3.13 11.86
CA SER A 115 3.79 -4.41 12.12
C SER A 115 4.40 -5.20 13.28
N VAL A 116 5.71 -5.12 13.50
CA VAL A 116 6.43 -5.92 14.52
C VAL A 116 5.81 -5.77 15.92
N PRO A 117 5.70 -4.57 16.50
CA PRO A 117 5.11 -4.41 17.83
C PRO A 117 3.62 -4.75 17.88
N MET A 118 2.90 -4.65 16.75
CA MET A 118 1.48 -5.02 16.68
C MET A 118 1.26 -6.53 16.68
N LEU A 119 2.21 -7.28 16.12
CA LEU A 119 2.22 -8.74 16.14
C LEU A 119 2.65 -9.29 17.52
N GLU A 120 3.60 -8.63 18.19
CA GLU A 120 4.10 -9.03 19.52
C GLU A 120 3.11 -8.76 20.65
N LYS A 121 2.36 -7.65 20.60
CA LYS A 121 1.41 -7.24 21.65
C LYS A 121 0.15 -8.11 21.73
N ARG A 122 0.05 -9.15 20.92
CA ARG A 122 -1.17 -9.94 20.80
C ARG A 122 -1.12 -11.09 21.83
N PRO A 123 -1.93 -11.05 22.89
CA PRO A 123 -1.99 -12.17 23.83
C PRO A 123 -2.45 -13.42 23.07
N SER A 124 -1.71 -14.50 23.27
CA SER A 124 -2.06 -15.86 22.89
C SER A 124 -3.37 -16.28 23.56
N HIS A 125 -4.51 -15.88 22.99
CA HIS A 125 -5.81 -16.45 23.32
C HIS A 125 -6.17 -17.49 22.26
N ILE A 126 -5.53 -18.64 22.37
CA ILE A 126 -6.12 -19.93 21.98
C ILE A 126 -5.91 -20.86 23.16
N ASN A 127 -6.89 -20.87 24.06
CA ASN A 127 -7.26 -22.01 24.90
C ASN A 127 -8.62 -21.69 25.52
N GLN A 128 -9.68 -22.03 24.79
CA GLN A 128 -10.88 -22.67 25.34
C GLN A 128 -11.68 -23.30 24.22
#